data_AF-A0A8T1WIC0-F1
#
_entry.id   AF-A0A8T1WIC0-F1
#
_cell.length_a   1.000
_cell.length_b   1.000
_cell.length_c   1.000
_cell.angle_alpha   90.00
_cell.angle_beta   90.00
_cell.angle_gamma   90.00
#
_symmetry.space_group_name_H-M   'P 1'
#
loop_
_entity.id
_entity.type
_entity.pdbx_description
1 polymer ?
#
loop_
_entity_poly.entity_id
_entity_poly.type
_entity_poly.pdbx_seq_one_letter_code
_entity_poly.pdbx_strand_id
1 'polypeptide(L)'
;MADSVKPAKKKSIFWDKDGVDGGKSSVDVVIDWMTTEANYNRWRGSDHNNGNTKEALLKESVAALKSVGIEHRSPAQIREKIGNIEEKYHVAEVFFVSNGYRDL
;
A
#
# COMPACT_ATOMS: atom_id res chain seq x y z
N MET A 1 13.46 14.24 41.06
CA MET A 1 12.38 14.27 40.04
C MET A 1 13.01 13.80 38.75
N ALA A 2 12.55 12.70 38.17
CA ALA A 2 13.09 12.17 36.92
C ALA A 2 12.26 12.70 35.76
N ASP A 3 12.83 13.58 34.95
CA ASP A 3 12.24 14.03 33.70
C ASP A 3 12.19 12.87 32.71
N SER A 4 10.98 12.38 32.45
CA SER A 4 10.72 11.40 31.41
C SER A 4 10.82 12.09 30.05
N VAL A 5 11.94 11.85 29.35
CA VAL A 5 12.12 12.31 27.96
C VAL A 5 11.06 11.64 27.10
N LYS A 6 10.10 12.43 26.60
CA LYS A 6 9.10 11.95 25.64
C LYS A 6 9.83 11.54 24.35
N PRO A 7 9.56 10.35 23.79
CA PRO A 7 10.21 9.93 22.56
C PRO A 7 9.86 10.88 21.42
N ALA A 8 10.87 11.32 20.67
CA ALA A 8 10.69 12.17 19.51
C ALA A 8 9.73 11.51 18.51
N LYS A 9 8.73 12.27 18.03
CA LYS A 9 7.83 11.79 16.98
C LYS A 9 8.66 11.46 15.74
N LYS A 10 8.61 10.21 15.28
CA LYS A 10 9.21 9.80 13.99
C LYS A 10 8.67 10.72 12.90
N LYS A 11 9.57 11.30 12.10
CA LYS A 11 9.19 12.07 10.92
C LYS A 11 8.32 11.17 10.03
N SER A 12 7.14 11.66 9.66
CA SER A 12 6.28 10.94 8.72
C SER A 12 6.96 10.94 7.35
N ILE A 13 7.31 9.77 6.84
CA ILE A 13 7.87 9.61 5.50
C ILE A 13 6.72 9.51 4.51
N PHE A 14 6.60 10.48 3.61
CA PHE A 14 5.59 10.52 2.57
C PHE A 14 5.77 9.37 1.59
N TRP A 15 4.70 8.61 1.33
CA TRP A 15 4.74 7.40 0.50
C TRP A 15 5.02 7.66 -0.98
N ASP A 16 4.77 8.87 -1.44
CA ASP A 16 4.94 9.34 -2.83
C ASP A 16 6.27 10.07 -3.05
N LYS A 17 7.10 10.21 -1.99
CA LYS A 17 8.36 10.97 -2.01
C LYS A 17 9.52 10.25 -1.33
N ASP A 18 9.40 8.93 -1.19
CA ASP A 18 10.38 8.09 -0.50
C ASP A 18 11.13 7.13 -1.45
N GLY A 19 11.07 7.41 -2.75
CA GLY A 19 11.89 6.74 -3.75
C GLY A 19 13.38 6.96 -3.46
N VAL A 20 14.16 5.89 -3.60
CA VAL A 20 15.62 5.88 -3.44
C VAL A 20 16.27 6.10 -4.80
N ASP A 21 17.27 6.97 -4.87
CA ASP A 21 18.05 7.25 -6.10
C ASP A 21 17.22 7.60 -7.35
N GLY A 22 16.08 8.29 -7.15
CA GLY A 22 15.16 8.64 -8.24
C GLY A 22 14.28 7.46 -8.74
N GLY A 23 14.29 6.34 -8.03
CA GLY A 23 13.45 5.17 -8.29
C GLY A 23 11.99 5.33 -7.85
N LYS A 24 11.24 4.24 -7.97
CA LYS A 24 9.81 4.17 -7.62
C LYS A 24 9.56 4.48 -6.14
N SER A 25 8.51 5.24 -5.87
CA SER A 25 8.05 5.51 -4.50
C SER A 25 7.31 4.30 -3.91
N SER A 26 7.06 4.30 -2.60
CA SER A 26 6.25 3.26 -1.97
C SER A 26 4.83 3.19 -2.56
N VAL A 27 4.25 4.31 -3.01
CA VAL A 27 2.95 4.30 -3.69
C VAL A 27 3.05 3.53 -5.01
N ASP A 28 4.05 3.85 -5.83
CA ASP A 28 4.21 3.24 -7.15
C ASP A 28 4.43 1.72 -7.02
N VAL A 29 5.30 1.29 -6.10
CA VAL A 29 5.58 -0.13 -5.87
C VAL A 29 4.34 -0.89 -5.40
N VAL A 30 3.54 -0.31 -4.50
CA VAL A 30 2.31 -0.95 -4.02
C VAL A 30 1.28 -1.06 -5.14
N ILE A 31 1.12 -0.02 -5.97
CA ILE A 31 0.22 -0.06 -7.13
C ILE A 31 0.70 -1.11 -8.13
N ASP A 32 1.98 -1.12 -8.48
CA ASP A 32 2.56 -2.12 -9.38
C ASP A 32 2.39 -3.54 -8.85
N TRP A 33 2.58 -3.75 -7.55
CA TRP A 33 2.34 -5.05 -6.93
C TRP A 33 0.88 -5.47 -7.05
N MET A 34 -0.07 -4.54 -6.86
CA MET A 34 -1.51 -4.82 -7.00
C MET A 34 -1.91 -5.10 -8.46
N THR A 35 -1.33 -4.38 -9.42
CA THR A 35 -1.64 -4.51 -10.86
C THR A 35 -0.86 -5.62 -11.55
N THR A 36 0.18 -6.16 -10.91
CA THR A 36 0.84 -7.39 -11.34
C THR A 36 -0.18 -8.53 -11.38
N GLU A 37 -0.15 -9.31 -12.46
CA GLU A 37 -1.18 -10.28 -12.78
C GLU A 37 -1.56 -11.17 -11.58
N ALA A 38 -2.87 -11.23 -11.31
CA ALA A 38 -3.51 -11.99 -10.24
C ALA A 38 -3.23 -11.57 -8.78
N ASN A 39 -2.29 -10.65 -8.47
CA ASN A 39 -1.99 -10.31 -7.07
C ASN A 39 -3.16 -9.65 -6.34
N TYR A 40 -3.84 -8.70 -6.98
CA TYR A 40 -5.03 -8.10 -6.37
C TYR A 40 -6.18 -9.12 -6.21
N ASN A 41 -6.34 -10.06 -7.15
CA ASN A 41 -7.33 -11.13 -7.02
C ASN A 41 -7.00 -12.06 -5.83
N ARG A 42 -5.72 -12.41 -5.65
CA ARG A 42 -5.23 -13.17 -4.48
C ARG A 42 -5.49 -12.37 -3.19
N TRP A 43 -5.23 -11.06 -3.19
CA TRP A 43 -5.51 -10.17 -2.07
C TRP A 43 -6.99 -10.17 -1.67
N ARG A 44 -7.90 -10.03 -2.64
CA ARG A 44 -9.35 -10.04 -2.40
C ARG A 44 -9.87 -11.41 -1.98
N GLY A 45 -9.33 -12.50 -2.55
CA GLY A 45 -9.72 -13.87 -2.23
C GLY A 45 -9.09 -14.46 -0.96
N SER A 46 -8.11 -13.77 -0.36
CA SER A 46 -7.34 -14.28 0.79
C SER A 46 -8.13 -14.43 2.10
N ASP A 47 -9.31 -13.80 2.21
CA ASP A 47 -10.22 -14.02 3.35
C ASP A 47 -11.01 -15.35 3.19
N HIS A 48 -10.98 -15.97 2.01
CA HIS A 48 -11.75 -17.15 1.64
C HIS A 48 -10.82 -18.34 1.29
N ASN A 49 -10.15 -18.90 2.31
CA ASN A 49 -9.59 -20.28 2.35
C ASN A 49 -8.79 -20.85 1.15
N ASN A 50 -8.10 -20.02 0.35
CA ASN A 50 -7.33 -20.50 -0.83
C ASN A 50 -5.80 -20.55 -0.62
N GLY A 51 -5.33 -20.85 0.59
CA GLY A 51 -3.91 -21.12 0.88
C GLY A 51 -2.96 -19.91 0.85
N ASN A 52 -3.39 -18.75 0.36
CA ASN A 52 -2.65 -17.50 0.44
C ASN A 52 -3.24 -16.61 1.54
N THR A 53 -2.58 -16.55 2.70
CA THR A 53 -2.97 -15.62 3.77
C THR A 53 -2.61 -14.18 3.36
N LYS A 54 -3.38 -13.19 3.85
CA LYS A 54 -3.00 -11.76 3.69
C LYS A 54 -1.57 -11.49 4.18
N GLU A 55 -1.12 -12.21 5.20
CA GLU A 55 0.25 -12.08 5.71
C GLU A 55 1.31 -12.51 4.69
N ALA A 56 1.09 -13.60 3.95
CA ALA A 56 2.01 -14.03 2.90
C ALA A 56 2.12 -12.98 1.78
N LEU A 57 0.97 -12.45 1.35
CA LEU A 57 0.91 -11.38 0.35
C LEU A 57 1.60 -10.10 0.82
N LEU A 58 1.41 -9.71 2.08
CA LEU A 58 2.10 -8.54 2.63
C LEU A 58 3.62 -8.74 2.71
N LYS A 59 4.09 -9.97 2.95
CA LYS A 59 5.53 -10.29 2.88
C LYS A 59 6.06 -10.16 1.45
N GLU A 60 5.30 -10.58 0.44
CA GLU A 60 5.63 -10.36 -0.97
C GLU A 60 5.74 -8.86 -1.28
N SER A 61 4.78 -8.04 -0.83
CA SER A 61 4.83 -6.58 -1.01
C SER A 61 6.02 -5.93 -0.30
N VAL A 62 6.38 -6.39 0.91
CA VAL A 62 7.60 -5.94 1.60
C VAL A 62 8.85 -6.28 0.80
N ALA A 63 8.91 -7.48 0.22
CA ALA A 63 10.04 -7.87 -0.63
C ALA A 63 10.15 -6.99 -1.88
N ALA A 64 9.03 -6.60 -2.49
CA ALA A 64 8.99 -5.68 -3.61
C ALA A 64 9.46 -4.25 -3.25
N LEU A 65 9.15 -3.75 -2.05
CA LEU A 65 9.67 -2.47 -1.57
C LEU A 65 11.18 -2.54 -1.30
N LYS A 66 11.64 -3.63 -0.69
CA LYS A 66 13.07 -3.84 -0.43
C LYS A 66 13.90 -3.96 -1.70
N SER A 67 13.35 -4.55 -2.77
CA SER A 67 14.07 -4.66 -4.04
C SER A 67 14.34 -3.31 -4.72
N VAL A 68 13.63 -2.25 -4.33
CA VAL A 68 13.88 -0.86 -4.77
C VAL A 68 14.53 0.01 -3.67
N GLY A 69 15.06 -0.59 -2.61
CA GLY A 69 15.78 0.10 -1.53
C GLY A 69 14.89 0.70 -0.43
N ILE A 70 13.58 0.46 -0.44
CA ILE A 70 12.65 0.97 0.58
C ILE A 70 12.51 -0.04 1.71
N GLU A 71 13.15 0.24 2.85
CA GLU A 71 13.20 -0.69 3.99
C GLU A 71 12.29 -0.32 5.17
N HIS A 72 11.72 0.88 5.18
CA HIS A 72 11.06 1.45 6.36
C HIS A 72 9.55 1.15 6.47
N ARG A 73 8.96 0.45 5.50
CA ARG A 73 7.52 0.13 5.45
C ARG A 73 7.25 -1.23 6.09
N SER A 74 6.31 -1.26 7.04
CA SER A 74 5.88 -2.50 7.68
C SER A 74 4.70 -3.16 6.96
N PRO A 75 4.47 -4.47 7.14
CA PRO A 75 3.27 -5.16 6.63
C PRO A 75 1.95 -4.47 7.02
N ALA A 76 1.83 -4.00 8.26
CA ALA A 76 0.62 -3.33 8.74
C ALA A 76 0.38 -2.00 7.99
N GLN A 77 1.45 -1.23 7.74
CA GLN A 77 1.38 0.02 6.97
C GLN A 77 1.00 -0.23 5.51
N ILE A 78 1.52 -1.31 4.90
CA ILE A 78 1.17 -1.68 3.53
C ILE A 78 -0.29 -2.11 3.45
N ARG A 79 -0.78 -2.89 4.41
CA ARG A 79 -2.19 -3.27 4.49
C ARG A 79 -3.11 -2.06 4.55
N GLU A 80 -2.81 -1.12 5.45
CA GLU A 80 -3.53 0.15 5.57
C GLU A 80 -3.47 0.92 4.25
N LYS A 81 -2.30 0.97 3.61
CA LYS A 81 -2.13 1.67 2.33
C LYS A 81 -2.95 1.06 1.20
N ILE A 82 -2.99 -0.27 1.09
CA ILE A 82 -3.84 -0.97 0.12
C ILE A 82 -5.32 -0.60 0.36
N GLY A 83 -5.79 -0.67 1.61
CA GLY A 83 -7.17 -0.27 1.94
C GLY A 83 -7.49 1.18 1.57
N ASN A 84 -6.57 2.11 1.84
CA ASN A 84 -6.72 3.52 1.45
C ASN A 84 -6.76 3.71 -0.08
N ILE A 85 -6.02 2.89 -0.84
CA ILE A 85 -6.05 2.92 -2.31
C ILE A 85 -7.41 2.40 -2.81
N GLU A 86 -7.90 1.28 -2.26
CA GLU A 86 -9.21 0.72 -2.58
C GLU A 86 -10.34 1.73 -2.31
N GLU A 87 -10.32 2.37 -1.14
CA GLU A 87 -11.31 3.40 -0.77
C GLU A 87 -11.29 4.58 -1.75
N LYS A 88 -10.11 5.13 -2.05
CA LYS A 88 -9.99 6.26 -2.98
C LYS A 88 -10.44 5.90 -4.39
N TYR A 89 -10.10 4.70 -4.86
CA TYR A 89 -10.56 4.22 -6.15
C TYR A 89 -12.08 4.06 -6.19
N HIS A 90 -12.67 3.50 -5.14
CA HIS A 90 -14.12 3.37 -5.03
C HIS A 90 -14.82 4.73 -5.03
N VAL A 91 -14.32 5.71 -4.26
CA VAL A 91 -14.86 7.07 -4.26
C VAL A 91 -14.77 7.71 -5.66
N ALA A 92 -13.65 7.52 -6.36
CA ALA A 92 -13.50 8.00 -7.72
C ALA A 92 -14.50 7.34 -8.68
N GLU A 93 -14.67 6.01 -8.59
CA GLU A 93 -15.65 5.27 -9.39
C GLU A 93 -17.08 5.76 -9.14
N VAL A 94 -17.48 5.94 -7.87
CA VAL A 94 -18.79 6.47 -7.49
C VAL A 94 -18.98 7.88 -8.07
N PHE A 95 -17.95 8.73 -8.00
CA PHE A 95 -17.99 10.07 -8.58
C PHE A 95 -18.19 10.02 -10.10
N PHE A 96 -17.47 9.16 -10.83
CA PHE A 96 -17.63 9.03 -12.28
C PHE A 96 -19.01 8.52 -12.68
N VAL A 97 -19.55 7.53 -11.95
CA VAL A 97 -20.90 7.02 -12.17
C VAL A 97 -21.95 8.10 -11.92
N SER A 98 -21.85 8.80 -10.80
CA SER A 98 -22.84 9.79 -10.37
C SER A 98 -22.90 11.00 -11.32
N ASN A 99 -21.82 11.28 -12.04
CA ASN A 99 -21.73 12.38 -12.99
C ASN A 99 -21.83 11.95 -14.47
N GLY A 100 -22.07 10.66 -14.76
CA GLY A 100 -22.23 10.17 -16.14
C GLY A 100 -20.94 10.18 -16.98
N TYR A 101 -19.77 10.17 -16.35
CA TYR A 101 -18.46 10.19 -17.04
C TYR A 101 -17.92 8.80 -17.42
N ARG A 102 -18.69 7.73 -17.16
CA ARG A 102 -18.21 6.35 -17.32
C ARG A 102 -18.15 5.88 -18.79
N ASP A 103 -18.71 6.65 -19.72
CA ASP A 103 -18.86 6.33 -21.14
C ASP A 103 -18.03 7.23 -22.09
N LEU A 104 -17.07 8.01 -21.56
CA LEU A 104 -16.11 8.80 -22.34
C LEU A 104 -14.76 8.05 -22.48
#